data_AF-A0A1V5WRT5-F1
#
_entry.id   AF-A0A1V5WRT5-F1
#
_cell.length_a   1.000
_cell.length_b   1.000
_cell.length_c   1.000
_cell.angle_alpha   90.00
_cell.angle_beta   90.00
_cell.angle_gamma   90.00
#
_symmetry.space_group_name_H-M   'P 1'
#
loop_
_entity.id
_entity.type
_entity.pdbx_description
1 polymer ?
#
loop_
_entity_poly.entity_id
_entity_poly.type
_entity_poly.pdbx_seq_one_letter_code
_entity_poly.pdbx_strand_id
1 'polypeptide(L)'
;MNRTKTASPGSKIKNQKFIIWLVALAALVSVLYFALLPLRRDMAENFSAQGDSLLLEKKYLEAIVEYHKADYLCKSCQAENKIQLANKAQLNFLELESFLREKNSIKDLEQLAAANKVPSSVSEGLETVKKMIEDNEPQLAEIQTELILEMEKDSKETWAYLGLARLQTARIVQMSESNRKTKLLSAKEAFAKAKELDESYELAKQYLKEVEQLLS
;
A
#
# COMPACT_ATOMS: atom_id res chain seq x y z
N MET A 1 -25.79 -19.14 -75.83
CA MET A 1 -24.58 -18.65 -75.14
C MET A 1 -24.75 -17.16 -74.83
N ASN A 2 -24.40 -16.79 -73.60
CA ASN A 2 -24.13 -15.44 -73.07
C ASN A 2 -25.28 -14.42 -72.95
N ARG A 3 -25.91 -14.41 -71.76
CA ARG A 3 -26.55 -13.21 -71.17
C ARG A 3 -25.50 -12.44 -70.36
N THR A 4 -25.12 -11.26 -70.81
CA THR A 4 -24.31 -10.31 -70.03
C THR A 4 -25.20 -9.56 -69.03
N LYS A 5 -24.98 -9.79 -67.73
CA LYS A 5 -25.57 -8.99 -66.64
C LYS A 5 -24.88 -7.63 -66.62
N THR A 6 -25.61 -6.56 -66.92
CA THR A 6 -25.18 -5.19 -66.66
C THR A 6 -25.23 -4.92 -65.15
N ALA A 7 -24.08 -4.63 -64.55
CA ALA A 7 -23.98 -4.24 -63.15
C ALA A 7 -24.53 -2.82 -62.96
N SER A 8 -25.52 -2.68 -62.06
CA SER A 8 -26.11 -1.39 -61.69
C SER A 8 -25.07 -0.48 -60.99
N PRO A 9 -24.87 0.77 -61.43
CA PRO A 9 -23.90 1.71 -60.83
C PRO A 9 -24.37 2.34 -59.51
N GLY A 10 -25.59 2.03 -59.03
CA GLY A 10 -26.23 2.70 -57.89
C GLY A 10 -25.77 2.26 -56.49
N SER A 11 -25.01 1.16 -56.34
CA SER A 11 -24.61 0.65 -55.01
C SER A 11 -23.27 1.22 -54.50
N LYS A 12 -22.34 1.59 -55.41
CA LYS A 12 -21.00 2.05 -55.03
C LYS A 12 -20.99 3.46 -54.42
N ILE A 13 -21.85 4.36 -54.91
CA ILE A 13 -21.87 5.77 -54.48
C ILE A 13 -22.47 5.95 -53.07
N LYS A 14 -23.47 5.14 -52.70
CA LYS A 14 -24.03 5.13 -51.33
C LYS A 14 -23.02 4.63 -50.30
N ASN A 15 -22.27 3.59 -50.64
CA ASN A 15 -21.23 3.06 -49.77
C ASN A 15 -20.08 4.05 -49.57
N GLN A 16 -19.71 4.83 -50.59
CA GLN A 16 -18.65 5.85 -50.48
C GLN A 16 -19.05 7.02 -49.56
N LYS A 17 -20.29 7.53 -49.65
CA LYS A 17 -20.77 8.58 -48.74
C LYS A 17 -20.87 8.09 -47.29
N PHE A 18 -21.27 6.83 -47.09
CA PHE A 18 -21.32 6.20 -45.77
C PHE A 18 -19.91 6.07 -45.15
N ILE A 19 -18.92 5.65 -45.94
CA ILE A 19 -17.52 5.58 -45.48
C ILE A 19 -16.96 6.96 -45.10
N ILE A 20 -17.22 7.99 -45.90
CA ILE A 20 -16.78 9.37 -45.57
C ILE A 20 -17.38 9.84 -44.25
N TRP A 21 -18.66 9.53 -44.00
CA TRP A 21 -19.33 9.89 -42.76
C TRP A 21 -18.74 9.15 -41.54
N LEU A 22 -18.40 7.87 -41.69
CA LEU A 22 -17.69 7.10 -40.64
C LEU A 22 -16.30 7.66 -40.35
N VAL A 23 -15.54 8.05 -41.38
CA VAL A 23 -14.21 8.66 -41.19
C VAL A 23 -14.33 10.01 -40.50
N ALA A 24 -15.32 10.85 -40.89
CA ALA A 24 -15.57 12.13 -40.23
C ALA A 24 -15.96 11.94 -38.75
N LEU A 25 -16.79 10.93 -38.45
CA LEU A 25 -17.16 10.59 -37.07
C LEU A 25 -15.95 10.12 -36.27
N ALA A 26 -15.13 9.23 -36.84
CA ALA A 26 -13.92 8.74 -36.18
C ALA A 26 -12.90 9.87 -35.92
N ALA A 27 -12.74 10.80 -36.88
CA ALA A 27 -11.90 11.98 -36.72
C ALA A 27 -12.43 12.91 -35.62
N LEU A 28 -13.75 13.13 -35.56
CA LEU A 28 -14.38 13.95 -34.53
C LEU A 28 -14.23 13.34 -33.13
N VAL A 29 -14.45 12.03 -32.99
CA VAL A 29 -14.19 11.28 -31.75
C VAL A 29 -12.72 11.37 -31.35
N SER A 30 -11.80 11.26 -32.31
CA SER A 30 -10.36 11.38 -32.06
C SER A 30 -10.00 12.79 -31.57
N VAL A 31 -10.49 13.85 -32.22
CA VAL A 31 -10.23 15.24 -31.81
C VAL A 31 -10.78 15.51 -30.41
N LEU A 32 -12.00 15.05 -30.11
CA LEU A 32 -12.58 15.14 -28.76
C LEU A 32 -11.74 14.39 -27.73
N TYR A 33 -11.27 13.19 -28.06
CA TYR A 33 -10.39 12.42 -27.20
C TYR A 33 -9.08 13.17 -26.89
N PHE A 34 -8.43 13.73 -27.91
CA PHE A 34 -7.19 14.50 -27.73
C PHE A 34 -7.42 15.82 -26.96
N ALA A 35 -8.53 16.51 -27.19
CA ALA A 35 -8.87 17.74 -26.47
C ALA A 35 -9.14 17.52 -24.97
N LEU A 36 -9.58 16.30 -24.59
CA LEU A 36 -9.82 15.92 -23.20
C LEU A 36 -8.57 15.41 -22.46
N LEU A 37 -7.46 15.17 -23.15
CA LEU A 37 -6.21 14.72 -22.52
C LEU A 37 -5.68 15.66 -21.42
N PRO A 38 -5.59 17.00 -21.61
CA PRO A 38 -5.11 17.89 -20.55
C PRO A 38 -6.02 17.83 -19.32
N LEU A 39 -7.34 17.83 -19.51
CA LEU A 39 -8.30 17.74 -18.40
C LEU A 39 -8.15 16.43 -17.62
N ARG A 40 -7.96 15.30 -18.31
CA ARG A 40 -7.70 14.00 -17.67
C ARG A 40 -6.41 14.01 -16.86
N ARG A 41 -5.37 14.68 -17.36
CA ARG A 41 -4.10 14.83 -16.67
C ARG A 41 -4.24 15.65 -15.40
N ASP A 42 -4.90 16.80 -15.47
CA ASP A 42 -5.14 17.66 -14.30
C ASP A 42 -5.95 16.94 -13.22
N MET A 43 -6.98 16.18 -13.62
CA MET A 43 -7.74 15.34 -12.69
C MET A 43 -6.89 14.22 -12.08
N ALA A 44 -6.04 13.57 -12.88
CA ALA A 44 -5.13 12.54 -12.38
C ALA A 44 -4.13 13.10 -11.35
N GLU A 45 -3.59 14.29 -11.59
CA GLU A 45 -2.69 14.98 -10.66
C GLU A 45 -3.41 15.32 -9.35
N ASN A 46 -4.65 15.79 -9.41
CA ASN A 46 -5.48 16.05 -8.21
C ASN A 46 -5.72 14.78 -7.39
N PHE A 47 -6.11 13.67 -8.02
CA PHE A 47 -6.28 12.39 -7.31
C PHE A 47 -4.95 11.89 -6.74
N SER A 48 -3.84 12.07 -7.46
CA SER A 48 -2.51 11.71 -6.94
C SER A 48 -2.15 12.53 -5.70
N ALA A 49 -2.44 13.83 -5.69
CA ALA A 49 -2.20 14.69 -4.53
C ALA A 49 -3.08 14.31 -3.32
N GLN A 50 -4.35 13.94 -3.56
CA GLN A 50 -5.23 13.42 -2.51
C GLN A 50 -4.71 12.10 -1.93
N GLY A 51 -4.26 11.19 -2.80
CA GLY A 51 -3.63 9.94 -2.38
C GLY A 51 -2.38 10.19 -1.52
N ASP A 52 -1.55 11.17 -1.90
CA ASP A 52 -0.37 11.55 -1.10
C ASP A 52 -0.75 12.07 0.30
N SER A 53 -1.80 12.89 0.40
CA SER A 53 -2.30 13.36 1.70
C SER A 53 -2.79 12.21 2.58
N LEU A 54 -3.56 11.27 2.00
CA LEU A 54 -4.04 10.09 2.71
C LEU A 54 -2.90 9.17 3.13
N LEU A 55 -1.86 9.04 2.29
CA LEU A 55 -0.69 8.24 2.60
C LEU A 55 0.10 8.80 3.80
N LEU A 56 0.23 10.13 3.90
CA LEU A 56 0.80 10.81 5.08
C LEU A 56 -0.02 10.54 6.35
N GLU A 57 -1.34 10.46 6.22
CA GLU A 57 -2.25 10.10 7.32
C GLU A 57 -2.27 8.58 7.63
N LYS A 58 -1.39 7.78 7.02
CA LYS A 58 -1.33 6.31 7.15
C LYS A 58 -2.64 5.61 6.73
N LYS A 59 -3.46 6.28 5.91
CA LYS A 59 -4.70 5.78 5.31
C LYS A 59 -4.41 5.04 4.00
N TYR A 60 -3.71 3.91 4.12
CA TYR A 60 -3.11 3.22 2.98
C TYR A 60 -4.11 2.75 1.93
N LEU A 61 -5.28 2.23 2.33
CA LEU A 61 -6.26 1.72 1.36
C LEU A 61 -6.98 2.85 0.64
N GLU A 62 -7.29 3.93 1.33
CA GLU A 62 -7.89 5.12 0.72
C GLU A 62 -6.90 5.79 -0.25
N ALA A 63 -5.62 5.88 0.13
CA ALA A 63 -4.57 6.36 -0.77
C ALA A 63 -4.48 5.51 -2.05
N ILE A 64 -4.51 4.17 -1.92
CA ILE A 64 -4.51 3.24 -3.06
C ILE A 64 -5.71 3.49 -3.99
N VAL A 65 -6.90 3.73 -3.44
CA VAL A 65 -8.10 4.04 -4.24
C VAL A 65 -7.89 5.32 -5.04
N GLU A 66 -7.38 6.39 -4.44
CA GLU A 66 -7.12 7.64 -5.17
C GLU A 66 -6.03 7.46 -6.23
N TYR A 67 -4.98 6.69 -5.95
CA TYR A 67 -3.96 6.39 -6.95
C TYR A 67 -4.50 5.55 -8.12
N HIS A 68 -5.42 4.61 -7.88
CA HIS A 68 -6.08 3.89 -8.98
C HIS A 68 -6.95 4.81 -9.85
N LYS A 69 -7.63 5.81 -9.28
CA LYS A 69 -8.34 6.82 -10.06
C LYS A 69 -7.37 7.63 -10.93
N ALA A 70 -6.23 8.02 -10.37
CA ALA A 70 -5.18 8.71 -11.12
C ALA A 70 -4.63 7.84 -12.27
N ASP A 71 -4.33 6.57 -12.01
CA ASP A 71 -3.82 5.64 -13.02
C ASP A 71 -4.82 5.40 -14.17
N TYR A 72 -6.10 5.28 -13.83
CA TYR A 72 -7.18 5.12 -14.80
C TYR A 72 -7.26 6.31 -15.77
N LEU A 73 -7.05 7.53 -15.27
CA LEU A 73 -7.11 8.76 -16.06
C LEU A 73 -5.82 9.02 -16.84
N CYS A 74 -4.66 8.64 -16.29
CA CYS A 74 -3.34 8.86 -16.89
C CYS A 74 -2.34 7.76 -16.48
N LYS A 75 -2.26 6.68 -17.28
CA LYS A 75 -1.30 5.59 -17.05
C LYS A 75 0.18 6.03 -17.08
N SER A 76 0.51 7.07 -17.85
CA SER A 76 1.88 7.58 -17.92
C SER A 76 2.30 8.41 -16.70
N CYS A 77 1.38 8.70 -15.79
CA CYS A 77 1.60 9.59 -14.65
C CYS A 77 2.22 8.89 -13.41
N GLN A 78 2.75 7.67 -13.57
CA GLN A 78 3.48 6.91 -12.54
C GLN A 78 2.68 6.60 -11.25
N ALA A 79 1.34 6.62 -11.32
CA ALA A 79 0.48 6.29 -10.18
C ALA A 79 0.68 4.85 -9.67
N GLU A 80 1.06 3.92 -10.55
CA GLU A 80 1.41 2.53 -10.20
C GLU A 80 2.52 2.43 -9.14
N ASN A 81 3.56 3.27 -9.23
CA ASN A 81 4.64 3.27 -8.23
C ASN A 81 4.13 3.66 -6.84
N LYS A 82 3.18 4.61 -6.79
CA LYS A 82 2.55 5.04 -5.54
C LYS A 82 1.60 3.98 -4.97
N ILE A 83 0.89 3.25 -5.83
CA ILE A 83 0.09 2.08 -5.43
C ILE A 83 0.98 1.02 -4.80
N GLN A 84 2.13 0.71 -5.42
CA GLN A 84 3.08 -0.26 -4.89
C GLN A 84 3.67 0.20 -3.55
N LEU A 85 4.06 1.47 -3.44
CA LEU A 85 4.54 2.06 -2.20
C LEU A 85 3.50 1.91 -1.08
N ALA A 86 2.26 2.33 -1.32
CA ALA A 86 1.19 2.24 -0.32
C ALA A 86 0.88 0.79 0.08
N ASN A 87 1.00 -0.17 -0.85
CA ASN A 87 0.86 -1.60 -0.54
C ASN A 87 1.98 -2.13 0.36
N LYS A 88 3.23 -1.71 0.14
CA LYS A 88 4.36 -2.08 1.00
C LYS A 88 4.28 -1.41 2.38
N ALA A 89 3.88 -0.15 2.42
CA ALA A 89 3.74 0.65 3.64
C ALA A 89 2.72 0.08 4.64
N GLN A 90 1.70 -0.66 4.16
CA GLN A 90 0.78 -1.41 5.03
C GLN A 90 1.50 -2.42 5.93
N LEU A 91 2.63 -2.96 5.49
CA LEU A 91 3.39 -3.98 6.22
C LEU A 91 4.64 -3.42 6.90
N ASN A 92 5.27 -2.38 6.33
CA ASN A 92 6.49 -1.80 6.86
C ASN A 92 6.53 -0.28 6.63
N PHE A 93 6.51 0.48 7.73
CA PHE A 93 6.51 1.94 7.67
C PHE A 93 7.84 2.53 7.14
N LEU A 94 8.96 1.79 7.21
CA LEU A 94 10.25 2.21 6.63
C LEU A 94 10.16 2.46 5.12
N GLU A 95 9.26 1.77 4.42
CA GLU A 95 9.07 1.93 2.98
C GLU A 95 8.68 3.38 2.61
N LEU A 96 8.08 4.12 3.55
CA LEU A 96 7.68 5.51 3.33
C LEU A 96 8.81 6.52 3.43
N GLU A 97 10.03 6.15 3.84
CA GLU A 97 11.09 7.14 4.15
C GLU A 97 11.34 8.12 3.00
N SER A 98 11.52 7.63 1.78
CA SER A 98 11.78 8.49 0.61
C SER A 98 10.60 9.42 0.30
N PHE A 99 9.38 8.90 0.46
CA PHE A 99 8.15 9.67 0.27
C PHE A 99 7.99 10.76 1.34
N LEU A 100 8.26 10.45 2.61
CA LEU A 100 8.20 11.42 3.70
C LEU A 100 9.22 12.56 3.51
N ARG A 101 10.41 12.25 2.97
CA ARG A 101 11.41 13.25 2.58
C ARG A 101 10.91 14.14 1.43
N GLU A 102 10.34 13.54 0.38
CA GLU A 102 9.74 14.29 -0.73
C GLU A 102 8.64 15.25 -0.26
N LYS A 103 7.79 14.80 0.67
CA LYS A 103 6.68 15.60 1.23
C LYS A 103 7.09 16.51 2.37
N ASN A 104 8.36 16.51 2.77
CA ASN A 104 8.87 17.27 3.92
C ASN A 104 8.06 17.00 5.21
N SER A 105 7.65 15.74 5.46
CA SER A 105 6.99 15.37 6.70
C SER A 105 8.00 15.19 7.83
N ILE A 106 8.48 16.31 8.38
CA ILE A 106 9.58 16.34 9.36
C ILE A 106 9.25 15.49 10.59
N LYS A 107 8.02 15.60 11.12
CA LYS A 107 7.60 14.86 12.32
C LYS A 107 7.67 13.34 12.10
N ASP A 108 7.16 12.85 10.98
CA ASP A 108 7.18 11.41 10.69
C ASP A 108 8.61 10.90 10.45
N LEU A 109 9.46 11.72 9.84
CA LEU A 109 10.88 11.41 9.67
C LEU A 109 11.63 11.36 11.00
N GLU A 110 11.34 12.25 11.94
CA GLU A 110 11.91 12.22 13.29
C GLU A 110 11.48 10.98 14.06
N GLN A 111 10.19 10.61 13.97
CA GLN A 111 9.67 9.39 14.58
C GLN A 111 10.31 8.14 13.97
N LEU A 112 10.46 8.10 12.64
CA LEU A 112 11.12 7.00 11.94
C LEU A 112 12.60 6.88 12.32
N ALA A 113 13.30 8.02 12.40
CA ALA A 113 14.70 8.05 12.83
C ALA A 113 14.86 7.59 14.28
N ALA A 114 13.92 7.93 15.16
CA ALA A 114 13.92 7.47 16.55
C ALA A 114 13.68 5.96 16.65
N ALA A 115 12.76 5.41 15.84
CA ALA A 115 12.45 3.98 15.78
C ALA A 115 13.52 3.13 15.07
N ASN A 116 14.40 3.76 14.29
CA ASN A 116 15.50 3.09 13.61
C ASN A 116 16.85 3.32 14.33
N LYS A 117 16.83 3.92 15.52
CA LYS A 117 18.04 4.18 16.30
C LYS A 117 18.40 2.94 17.11
N VAL A 118 19.58 2.40 16.85
CA VAL A 118 20.16 1.30 17.66
C VAL A 118 20.20 1.74 19.13
N PRO A 119 19.49 1.06 20.04
CA PRO A 119 19.45 1.43 21.45
C PRO A 119 20.77 1.07 22.13
N SER A 120 21.10 1.73 23.26
CA SER A 120 22.34 1.44 23.98
C SER A 120 22.29 0.11 24.73
N SER A 121 21.09 -0.39 25.02
CA SER A 121 20.82 -1.68 25.63
C SER A 121 19.47 -2.23 25.21
N VAL A 122 19.28 -3.55 25.37
CA VAL A 122 17.99 -4.22 25.14
C VAL A 122 16.89 -3.64 26.04
N SER A 123 17.21 -3.35 27.31
CA SER A 123 16.25 -2.77 28.27
C SER A 123 15.74 -1.39 27.83
N GLU A 124 16.64 -0.48 27.45
CA GLU A 124 16.27 0.86 26.95
C GLU A 124 15.44 0.75 25.66
N GLY A 125 15.85 -0.16 24.75
CA GLY A 125 15.11 -0.43 23.52
C GLY A 125 13.69 -0.90 23.82
N LEU A 126 13.51 -1.83 24.75
CA LEU A 126 12.19 -2.36 25.12
C LEU A 126 11.30 -1.33 25.80
N GLU A 127 11.85 -0.41 26.60
CA GLU A 127 11.10 0.73 27.15
C GLU A 127 10.57 1.64 26.02
N THR A 128 11.41 1.89 25.02
CA THR A 128 11.02 2.67 23.83
C THR A 128 9.92 1.97 23.04
N VAL A 129 10.04 0.66 22.83
CA VAL A 129 9.03 -0.17 22.15
C VAL A 129 7.69 -0.13 22.90
N LYS A 130 7.70 -0.29 24.23
CA LYS A 130 6.48 -0.21 25.06
C LYS A 130 5.78 1.13 24.87
N LYS A 131 6.55 2.23 24.95
CA LYS A 131 6.02 3.57 24.72
C LYS A 131 5.43 3.76 23.32
N MET A 132 6.09 3.27 22.27
CA MET A 132 5.56 3.35 20.90
C MET A 132 4.23 2.58 20.76
N ILE A 133 4.09 1.43 21.42
CA ILE A 133 2.83 0.68 21.44
C ILE A 133 1.74 1.46 22.19
N GLU A 134 2.07 2.06 23.33
CA GLU A 134 1.15 2.91 24.13
C GLU A 134 0.71 4.16 23.35
N ASP A 135 1.61 4.76 22.58
CA ASP A 135 1.37 5.92 21.71
C ASP A 135 0.59 5.55 20.42
N ASN A 136 0.16 4.28 20.27
CA ASN A 136 -0.51 3.74 19.07
C ASN A 136 0.33 3.83 17.79
N GLU A 137 1.65 3.64 17.91
CA GLU A 137 2.60 3.59 16.79
C GLU A 137 3.24 2.19 16.64
N PRO A 138 2.45 1.12 16.44
CA PRO A 138 2.94 -0.24 16.46
C PRO A 138 3.89 -0.57 15.28
N GLN A 139 3.72 0.09 14.12
CA GLN A 139 4.66 -0.11 13.00
C GLN A 139 6.06 0.45 13.32
N LEU A 140 6.16 1.50 14.14
CA LEU A 140 7.45 2.01 14.63
C LEU A 140 8.03 1.09 15.71
N ALA A 141 7.18 0.59 16.59
CA ALA A 141 7.56 -0.40 17.59
C ALA A 141 8.14 -1.68 16.94
N GLU A 142 7.58 -2.15 15.81
CA GLU A 142 8.12 -3.28 15.05
C GLU A 142 9.57 -3.04 14.63
N ILE A 143 9.88 -1.87 14.04
CA ILE A 143 11.22 -1.53 13.56
C ILE A 143 12.23 -1.59 14.71
N GLN A 144 11.93 -0.91 15.83
CA GLN A 144 12.82 -0.88 16.98
C GLN A 144 12.99 -2.28 17.59
N THR A 145 11.93 -3.10 17.62
CA THR A 145 12.00 -4.46 18.17
C THR A 145 12.87 -5.38 17.30
N GLU A 146 12.81 -5.24 15.98
CA GLU A 146 13.67 -5.99 15.06
C GLU A 146 15.14 -5.64 15.28
N LEU A 147 15.49 -4.36 15.49
CA LEU A 147 16.86 -3.96 15.86
C LEU A 147 17.31 -4.57 17.19
N ILE A 148 16.43 -4.61 18.19
CA ILE A 148 16.74 -5.23 19.49
C ILE A 148 17.01 -6.74 19.32
N LEU A 149 16.26 -7.44 18.46
CA LEU A 149 16.52 -8.86 18.17
C LEU A 149 17.84 -9.08 17.44
N GLU A 150 18.33 -8.12 16.66
CA GLU A 150 19.68 -8.20 16.08
C GLU A 150 20.76 -8.13 17.17
N MET A 151 20.52 -7.37 18.24
CA MET A 151 21.42 -7.27 19.40
C MET A 151 21.35 -8.52 20.29
N GLU A 152 20.14 -9.04 20.55
CA GLU A 152 19.92 -10.20 21.41
C GLU A 152 18.78 -11.09 20.88
N LYS A 153 19.17 -12.15 20.16
CA LYS A 153 18.23 -13.06 19.46
C LYS A 153 17.42 -13.97 20.37
N ASP A 154 17.91 -14.23 21.58
CA ASP A 154 17.33 -15.22 22.49
C ASP A 154 16.51 -14.57 23.64
N SER A 155 16.10 -13.31 23.46
CA SER A 155 15.22 -12.62 24.41
C SER A 155 13.74 -12.95 24.16
N LYS A 156 13.16 -13.77 25.06
CA LYS A 156 11.71 -14.07 25.05
C LYS A 156 10.84 -12.82 25.13
N GLU A 157 11.27 -11.81 25.89
CA GLU A 157 10.52 -10.55 26.05
C GLU A 157 10.50 -9.80 24.72
N THR A 158 11.66 -9.68 24.06
CA THR A 158 11.76 -9.01 22.75
C THR A 158 10.91 -9.70 21.69
N TRP A 159 10.93 -11.04 21.62
CA TRP A 159 10.06 -11.79 20.72
C TRP A 159 8.57 -11.56 21.00
N ALA A 160 8.17 -11.50 22.27
CA ALA A 160 6.77 -11.24 22.60
C ALA A 160 6.34 -9.81 22.28
N TYR A 161 7.20 -8.80 22.48
CA TYR A 161 6.89 -7.44 22.07
C TYR A 161 6.85 -7.28 20.55
N LEU A 162 7.64 -8.04 19.79
CA LEU A 162 7.53 -8.08 18.33
C LEU A 162 6.16 -8.63 17.91
N GLY A 163 5.73 -9.73 18.55
CA GLY A 163 4.40 -10.29 18.35
C GLY A 163 3.29 -9.29 18.69
N LEU A 164 3.44 -8.55 19.80
CA LEU A 164 2.48 -7.55 20.23
C LEU A 164 2.39 -6.38 19.24
N ALA A 165 3.53 -5.85 18.80
CA ALA A 165 3.59 -4.79 17.81
C ALA A 165 2.91 -5.22 16.50
N ARG A 166 3.24 -6.41 15.98
CA ARG A 166 2.62 -6.97 14.76
C ARG A 166 1.11 -7.20 14.90
N LEU A 167 0.67 -7.70 16.06
CA LEU A 167 -0.76 -7.88 16.37
C LEU A 167 -1.48 -6.53 16.40
N GLN A 168 -0.90 -5.52 17.04
CA GLN A 168 -1.49 -4.18 17.11
C GLN A 168 -1.52 -3.51 15.74
N THR A 169 -0.46 -3.63 14.95
CA THR A 169 -0.44 -3.22 13.53
C THR A 169 -1.61 -3.88 12.78
N ALA A 170 -1.79 -5.19 12.89
CA ALA A 170 -2.90 -5.89 12.25
C ALA A 170 -4.29 -5.45 12.74
N ARG A 171 -4.41 -4.79 13.89
CA ARG A 171 -5.68 -4.29 14.43
C ARG A 171 -5.98 -2.88 13.95
N ILE A 172 -5.04 -1.97 14.14
CA ILE A 172 -5.31 -0.53 14.06
C ILE A 172 -4.90 0.08 12.72
N VAL A 173 -3.93 -0.52 12.02
CA VAL A 173 -3.46 0.00 10.74
C VAL A 173 -4.43 -0.37 9.62
N GLN A 174 -4.72 0.59 8.76
CA GLN A 174 -5.58 0.35 7.61
C GLN A 174 -4.84 -0.51 6.57
N MET A 175 -5.23 -1.77 6.42
CA MET A 175 -4.58 -2.68 5.47
C MET A 175 -5.57 -3.66 4.85
N SER A 176 -5.18 -4.21 3.70
CA SER A 176 -5.94 -5.26 3.00
C SER A 176 -6.05 -6.53 3.86
N GLU A 177 -7.07 -7.34 3.61
CA GLU A 177 -7.25 -8.62 4.33
C GLU A 177 -6.04 -9.54 4.18
N SER A 178 -5.45 -9.58 2.98
CA SER A 178 -4.22 -10.35 2.71
C SER A 178 -3.06 -9.87 3.58
N ASN A 179 -2.82 -8.56 3.64
CA ASN A 179 -1.76 -8.00 4.47
C ASN A 179 -2.04 -8.17 5.97
N ARG A 180 -3.30 -8.06 6.39
CA ARG A 180 -3.72 -8.34 7.77
C ARG A 180 -3.40 -9.78 8.16
N LYS A 181 -3.75 -10.74 7.30
CA LYS A 181 -3.43 -12.15 7.51
C LYS A 181 -1.91 -12.37 7.59
N THR A 182 -1.14 -11.76 6.69
CA THR A 182 0.34 -11.81 6.74
C THR A 182 0.86 -11.30 8.07
N LYS A 183 0.35 -10.18 8.59
CA LYS A 183 0.79 -9.66 9.90
C LYS A 183 0.36 -10.52 11.06
N LEU A 184 -0.85 -11.07 11.06
CA LEU A 184 -1.30 -12.01 12.09
C LEU A 184 -0.45 -13.29 12.11
N LEU A 185 -0.10 -13.84 10.94
CA LEU A 185 0.81 -14.99 10.87
C LEU A 185 2.19 -14.64 11.44
N SER A 186 2.75 -13.48 11.07
CA SER A 186 4.05 -13.05 11.57
C SER A 186 4.04 -12.70 13.06
N ALA A 187 2.90 -12.25 13.60
CA ALA A 187 2.69 -12.10 15.05
C ALA A 187 2.64 -13.48 15.75
N LYS A 188 1.93 -14.45 15.16
CA LYS A 188 1.86 -15.83 15.66
C LYS A 188 3.25 -16.43 15.79
N GLU A 189 4.07 -16.29 14.75
CA GLU A 189 5.46 -16.78 14.73
C GLU A 189 6.30 -16.17 15.85
N ALA A 190 6.21 -14.86 16.07
CA ALA A 190 6.95 -14.18 17.11
C ALA A 190 6.53 -14.65 18.52
N PHE A 191 5.23 -14.78 18.78
CA PHE A 191 4.76 -15.33 20.07
C PHE A 191 5.12 -16.80 20.26
N ALA A 192 5.07 -17.61 19.20
CA ALA A 192 5.52 -19.00 19.25
C ALA A 192 7.01 -19.08 19.61
N LYS A 193 7.84 -18.18 19.06
CA LYS A 193 9.27 -18.13 19.40
C LYS A 193 9.52 -17.70 20.84
N ALA A 194 8.79 -16.70 21.34
CA ALA A 194 8.87 -16.30 22.75
C ALA A 194 8.49 -17.45 23.69
N LYS A 195 7.46 -18.23 23.36
CA LYS A 195 7.03 -19.42 24.12
C LYS A 195 8.05 -20.56 24.03
N GLU A 196 8.72 -20.74 22.89
CA GLU A 196 9.79 -21.74 22.74
C GLU A 196 10.98 -21.44 23.67
N LEU A 197 11.33 -20.16 23.82
CA LEU A 197 12.40 -19.72 24.71
C LEU A 197 12.03 -19.85 26.19
N ASP A 198 10.74 -19.71 26.51
CA ASP A 198 10.21 -19.93 27.87
C ASP A 198 8.74 -20.38 27.81
N GLU A 199 8.52 -21.68 28.02
CA GLU A 199 7.20 -22.28 28.01
C GLU A 199 6.29 -21.77 29.12
N SER A 200 6.82 -21.11 30.15
CA SER A 200 6.05 -20.52 31.25
C SER A 200 5.67 -19.06 31.00
N TYR A 201 6.10 -18.45 29.90
CA TYR A 201 5.91 -17.03 29.65
C TYR A 201 4.46 -16.69 29.25
N GLU A 202 3.68 -16.25 30.23
CA GLU A 202 2.23 -16.06 30.11
C GLU A 202 1.82 -15.04 29.04
N LEU A 203 2.60 -13.96 28.87
CA LEU A 203 2.34 -12.96 27.83
C LEU A 203 2.28 -13.60 26.44
N ALA A 204 3.28 -14.44 26.11
CA ALA A 204 3.34 -15.12 24.84
C ALA A 204 2.18 -16.12 24.67
N LYS A 205 1.81 -16.87 25.72
CA LYS A 205 0.70 -17.83 25.66
C LYS A 205 -0.64 -17.15 25.41
N GLN A 206 -0.92 -16.08 26.15
CA GLN A 206 -2.18 -15.34 26.05
C GLN A 206 -2.38 -14.82 24.62
N TYR A 207 -1.39 -14.10 24.10
CA TYR A 207 -1.50 -13.49 22.79
C TYR A 207 -1.35 -14.50 21.64
N LEU A 208 -0.63 -15.60 21.81
CA LEU A 208 -0.61 -16.68 20.83
C LEU A 208 -2.01 -17.25 20.61
N LYS A 209 -2.73 -17.56 21.69
CA LYS A 209 -4.11 -18.05 21.62
C LYS A 209 -5.03 -17.04 20.95
N GLU A 210 -4.88 -15.76 21.27
CA GLU A 210 -5.68 -14.69 20.67
C GLU A 210 -5.43 -14.57 19.16
N VAL A 211 -4.17 -14.59 18.72
CA VAL A 211 -3.83 -14.56 17.29
C VAL A 211 -4.38 -15.78 16.56
N GLU A 212 -4.36 -16.96 17.18
CA GLU A 212 -4.94 -18.17 16.60
C GLU A 212 -6.45 -18.06 16.38
N GLN A 213 -7.18 -17.42 17.31
CA GLN A 213 -8.61 -17.14 17.16
C GLN A 213 -8.89 -16.11 16.06
N LEU A 214 -8.01 -15.14 15.86
CA LEU A 214 -8.15 -14.16 14.77
C LEU A 214 -7.83 -14.73 13.39
N LEU A 215 -7.12 -15.88 13.33
CA LEU A 215 -6.74 -16.57 12.10
C LEU A 215 -7.70 -17.70 11.69
N SER A 216 -8.57 -18.16 12.61
CA SER A 216 -9.58 -19.21 12.38
C SER A 216 -10.83 -18.69 11.72
#